data_AF-A0A969X9R8-F1
#
_entry.id   AF-A0A969X9R8-F1
#
_cell.length_a   1.000
_cell.length_b   1.000
_cell.length_c   1.000
_cell.angle_alpha   90.00
_cell.angle_beta   90.00
_cell.angle_gamma   90.00
#
_symmetry.space_group_name_H-M   'P 1'
#
loop_
_entity.id
_entity.type
_entity.pdbx_description
1 polymer ?
#
loop_
_entity_poly.entity_id
_entity_poly.type
_entity_poly.pdbx_seq_one_letter_code
_entity_poly.pdbx_strand_id
1 'polypeptide(L)'
;LQGSENVEQDRRIFYKSQIVFWLMAAIDGHAKNFSIALLSGGRYQLTPLYDILSAHPYYGNGPNRINWRKSKMAMAVKGKSNHYGIASIQRRHWVEMAKQVGMAHEAELLLEEVADKTADAISHAETLLPANFPEELAQRIFDGMRNQRELLVKQK
;
A
#
# COMPACT_ATOMS: atom_id res chain seq x y z
N LEU A 1 -6.24 -2.47 16.64
CA LEU A 1 -7.41 -1.69 16.15
C LEU A 1 -8.76 -2.35 16.45
N GLN A 2 -8.81 -3.55 17.06
CA GLN A 2 -10.09 -4.19 17.44
C GLN A 2 -10.87 -3.44 18.55
N GLY A 3 -10.19 -2.60 19.34
CA GLY A 3 -10.81 -1.75 20.36
C GLY A 3 -10.88 -0.28 19.97
N SER A 4 -10.78 0.04 18.66
CA SER A 4 -10.97 1.41 18.20
C SER A 4 -12.44 1.84 18.37
N GLU A 5 -12.70 3.13 18.52
CA GLU A 5 -14.04 3.72 18.40
C GLU A 5 -14.70 3.34 17.05
N ASN A 6 -13.90 3.30 15.97
CA ASN A 6 -14.33 3.04 14.61
C ASN A 6 -13.71 1.73 14.08
N VAL A 7 -13.91 0.62 14.80
CA VAL A 7 -13.25 -0.68 14.54
C VAL A 7 -13.21 -1.08 13.06
N GLU A 8 -14.37 -1.11 12.40
CA GLU A 8 -14.49 -1.57 11.01
C GLU A 8 -13.74 -0.64 10.05
N GLN A 9 -13.93 0.67 10.19
CA GLN A 9 -13.29 1.67 9.33
C GLN A 9 -11.77 1.69 9.51
N ASP A 10 -11.27 1.67 10.74
CA ASP A 10 -9.84 1.73 11.02
C ASP A 10 -9.11 0.47 10.55
N ARG A 11 -9.72 -0.70 10.74
CA ARG A 11 -9.18 -1.97 10.24
C ARG A 11 -9.15 -1.98 8.71
N ARG A 12 -10.23 -1.51 8.06
CA ARG A 12 -10.31 -1.36 6.61
C ARG A 12 -9.23 -0.41 6.07
N ILE A 13 -9.06 0.75 6.69
CA ILE A 13 -8.03 1.73 6.30
C ILE A 13 -6.64 1.10 6.46
N PHE A 14 -6.36 0.48 7.60
CA PHE A 14 -5.04 -0.11 7.86
C PHE A 14 -4.73 -1.27 6.91
N TYR A 15 -5.69 -2.16 6.63
CA TYR A 15 -5.48 -3.25 5.68
C TYR A 15 -5.27 -2.73 4.25
N LYS A 16 -6.13 -1.79 3.81
CA LYS A 16 -6.04 -1.18 2.47
C LYS A 16 -4.74 -0.39 2.30
N SER A 17 -4.26 0.29 3.35
CA SER A 17 -3.01 1.04 3.28
C SER A 17 -1.81 0.13 2.99
N GLN A 18 -1.78 -1.11 3.52
CA GLN A 18 -0.72 -2.06 3.19
C GLN A 18 -0.70 -2.42 1.70
N ILE A 19 -1.88 -2.60 1.09
CA ILE A 19 -2.01 -2.86 -0.35
C ILE A 19 -1.53 -1.64 -1.15
N VAL A 20 -1.94 -0.43 -0.75
CA VAL A 20 -1.52 0.82 -1.41
C VAL A 20 -0.03 1.06 -1.26
N PHE A 21 0.56 0.80 -0.09
CA PHE A 21 2.00 0.90 0.12
C PHE A 21 2.78 -0.06 -0.79
N TRP A 22 2.28 -1.28 -0.98
CA TRP A 22 2.86 -2.22 -1.93
C TRP A 22 2.70 -1.78 -3.40
N LEU A 23 1.54 -1.19 -3.76
CA LEU A 23 1.29 -0.64 -5.10
C LEU A 23 2.26 0.51 -5.42
N MET A 24 2.47 1.41 -4.44
CA MET A 24 3.36 2.57 -4.55
C MET A 24 4.84 2.25 -4.29
N ALA A 25 5.18 1.03 -3.90
CA ALA A 25 6.50 0.70 -3.37
C ALA A 25 6.95 1.63 -2.22
N ALA A 26 6.03 1.94 -1.30
CA ALA A 26 6.31 2.64 -0.05
C ALA A 26 6.91 1.67 0.98
N ILE A 27 8.22 1.42 0.83
CA ILE A 27 8.95 0.38 1.56
C ILE A 27 9.20 0.70 3.04
N ASP A 28 9.06 1.96 3.45
CA ASP A 28 9.37 2.43 4.81
C ASP A 28 8.13 2.63 5.69
N GLY A 29 6.96 2.11 5.29
CA GLY A 29 5.72 2.18 6.07
C GLY A 29 5.72 1.30 7.33
N HIS A 30 6.60 1.57 8.28
CA HIS A 30 6.75 0.83 9.53
C HIS A 30 5.80 1.31 10.63
N ALA A 31 5.83 0.66 11.80
CA ALA A 31 4.84 0.91 12.87
C ALA A 31 4.78 2.38 13.34
N LYS A 32 5.88 3.13 13.22
CA LYS A 32 5.92 4.55 13.62
C LYS A 32 5.23 5.50 12.63
N ASN A 33 4.89 5.07 11.40
CA ASN A 33 4.13 5.90 10.45
C ASN A 33 2.61 5.76 10.63
N PHE A 34 2.19 5.07 11.69
CA PHE A 34 0.80 4.96 12.09
C PHE A 34 0.66 5.56 13.49
N SER A 35 -0.43 6.26 13.73
CA SER A 35 -0.75 6.80 15.05
C SER A 35 -2.22 6.60 15.38
N ILE A 36 -2.52 6.70 16.66
CA ILE A 36 -3.89 6.69 17.17
C ILE A 36 -4.14 7.99 17.92
N ALA A 37 -5.33 8.56 17.74
CA ALA A 37 -5.82 9.64 18.58
C ALA A 37 -6.42 9.04 19.85
N LEU A 38 -6.00 9.54 21.01
CA LEU A 38 -6.58 9.18 22.30
C LEU A 38 -7.81 10.04 22.55
N LEU A 39 -8.92 9.38 22.88
CA LEU A 39 -10.21 10.00 23.17
C LEU A 39 -10.55 9.87 24.66
N SER A 40 -11.61 10.54 25.10
CA SER A 40 -12.08 10.45 26.47
C SER A 40 -12.41 8.99 26.86
N GLY A 41 -12.17 8.64 28.12
CA GLY A 41 -12.53 7.32 28.65
C GLY A 41 -11.70 6.15 28.12
N GLY A 42 -10.45 6.40 27.69
CA GLY A 42 -9.53 5.35 27.23
C GLY A 42 -9.82 4.81 25.82
N ARG A 43 -10.75 5.46 25.10
CA ARG A 43 -11.08 5.12 23.71
C ARG A 43 -10.01 5.68 22.77
N TYR A 44 -9.88 5.11 21.58
CA TYR A 44 -8.92 5.56 20.58
C TYR A 44 -9.43 5.33 19.16
N GLN A 45 -8.86 6.03 18.18
CA GLN A 45 -9.11 5.81 16.76
C GLN A 45 -7.86 6.06 15.92
N LEU A 46 -7.78 5.51 14.71
CA LEU A 46 -6.66 5.71 13.80
C LEU A 46 -6.57 7.17 13.34
N THR A 47 -5.36 7.73 13.26
CA THR A 47 -5.12 9.04 12.64
C THR A 47 -5.02 8.92 11.12
N PRO A 48 -5.10 10.03 10.36
CA PRO A 48 -4.70 10.01 8.94
C PRO A 48 -3.30 9.42 8.74
N LEU A 49 -3.08 8.81 7.57
CA LEU A 49 -1.78 8.28 7.16
C LEU A 49 -0.83 9.44 6.81
N TYR A 50 0.46 9.25 7.08
CA TYR A 50 1.51 10.23 6.80
C TYR A 50 2.82 9.51 6.43
N ASP A 51 3.84 10.29 6.02
CA ASP A 51 5.18 9.79 5.63
C ASP A 51 5.15 8.69 4.54
N ILE A 52 4.35 8.89 3.50
CA ILE A 52 4.26 7.97 2.37
C ILE A 52 5.23 8.43 1.28
N LEU A 53 6.27 7.64 1.03
CA LEU A 53 7.26 7.90 -0.03
C LEU A 53 7.42 6.67 -0.93
N SER A 54 7.38 6.88 -2.25
CA SER A 54 7.57 5.81 -3.22
C SER A 54 9.04 5.54 -3.51
N ALA A 55 9.43 4.27 -3.50
CA ALA A 55 10.75 3.84 -3.98
C ALA A 55 10.83 3.64 -5.49
N HIS A 56 9.71 3.69 -6.23
CA HIS A 56 9.65 3.45 -7.68
C HIS A 56 10.69 4.26 -8.48
N PRO A 57 10.88 5.57 -8.22
CA PRO A 57 11.86 6.39 -8.95
C PRO A 57 13.30 5.89 -8.86
N TYR A 58 13.62 5.19 -7.77
CA TYR A 58 14.98 4.78 -7.43
C TYR A 58 15.31 3.37 -7.93
N TYR A 59 14.33 2.63 -8.46
CA TYR A 59 14.60 1.33 -9.09
C TYR A 59 15.35 1.48 -10.41
N GLY A 60 16.23 0.51 -10.68
CA GLY A 60 16.97 0.44 -11.93
C GLY A 60 18.31 -0.26 -11.77
N ASN A 61 19.08 -0.24 -12.85
CA ASN A 61 20.45 -0.75 -12.87
C ASN A 61 21.40 0.46 -12.86
N GLY A 62 22.35 0.51 -11.93
CA GLY A 62 23.35 1.58 -11.86
C GLY A 62 23.74 1.99 -10.45
N PRO A 63 24.73 2.89 -10.31
CA PRO A 63 25.10 3.47 -9.03
C PRO A 63 23.90 4.19 -8.40
N ASN A 64 23.76 4.09 -7.08
CA ASN A 64 22.66 4.69 -6.30
C ASN A 64 21.24 4.24 -6.72
N ARG A 65 21.11 3.08 -7.39
CA ARG A 65 19.80 2.47 -7.70
C ARG A 65 19.48 1.33 -6.73
N ILE A 66 18.20 1.19 -6.42
CA ILE A 66 17.69 0.12 -5.58
C ILE A 66 17.38 -1.10 -6.46
N ASN A 67 17.73 -2.29 -5.98
CA ASN A 67 17.38 -3.53 -6.65
C ASN A 67 15.93 -3.93 -6.31
N TRP A 68 15.04 -3.86 -7.30
CA TRP A 68 13.62 -4.24 -7.19
C TRP A 68 13.39 -5.61 -6.53
N ARG A 69 14.17 -6.63 -6.92
CA ARG A 69 14.00 -8.00 -6.42
C ARG A 69 14.43 -8.15 -4.96
N LYS A 70 15.26 -7.24 -4.44
CA LYS A 70 15.73 -7.24 -3.05
C LYS A 70 14.91 -6.33 -2.15
N SER A 71 14.04 -5.48 -2.71
CA SER A 71 13.19 -4.58 -1.94
C SER A 71 12.13 -5.31 -1.13
N LYS A 72 11.88 -4.79 0.07
CA LYS A 72 10.97 -5.38 1.05
C LYS A 72 10.02 -4.33 1.60
N MET A 73 8.78 -4.72 1.86
CA MET A 73 7.84 -3.97 2.70
C MET A 73 8.37 -3.93 4.14
N ALA A 74 8.15 -2.83 4.85
CA ALA A 74 8.47 -2.73 6.28
C ALA A 74 7.66 -3.72 7.14
N MET A 75 6.38 -3.92 6.77
CA MET A 75 5.50 -4.90 7.41
C MET A 75 5.26 -6.10 6.47
N ALA A 76 5.28 -7.30 7.02
CA ALA A 76 5.02 -8.50 6.25
C ALA A 76 3.53 -8.63 5.89
N VAL A 77 3.27 -9.06 4.65
CA VAL A 77 1.98 -9.65 4.28
C VAL A 77 1.94 -11.05 4.88
N LYS A 78 1.01 -11.27 5.82
CA LYS A 78 0.93 -12.51 6.61
C LYS A 78 0.16 -13.59 5.84
N GLY A 79 0.72 -14.79 5.75
CA GLY A 79 0.06 -15.97 5.20
C GLY A 79 0.53 -17.23 5.93
N LYS A 80 0.66 -18.35 5.23
CA LYS A 80 1.36 -19.54 5.78
C LYS A 80 2.81 -19.22 6.19
N SER A 81 3.42 -18.26 5.51
CA SER A 81 4.71 -17.66 5.85
C SER A 81 4.64 -16.13 5.74
N ASN A 82 5.66 -15.42 6.23
CA ASN A 82 5.74 -13.97 6.13
C ASN A 82 6.29 -13.56 4.75
N HIS A 83 5.54 -12.76 4.00
CA HIS A 83 5.98 -12.22 2.71
C HIS A 83 6.40 -10.75 2.86
N TYR A 84 7.69 -10.48 2.63
CA TYR A 84 8.25 -9.12 2.65
C TYR A 84 8.56 -8.60 1.24
N GLY A 85 9.01 -9.47 0.33
CA GLY A 85 9.54 -9.06 -0.97
C GLY A 85 8.47 -8.45 -1.85
N ILE A 86 8.62 -7.17 -2.22
CA ILE A 86 7.61 -6.43 -2.99
C ILE A 86 7.31 -7.11 -4.33
N ALA A 87 8.36 -7.59 -5.00
CA ALA A 87 8.30 -8.25 -6.30
C ALA A 87 7.62 -9.63 -6.28
N SER A 88 7.50 -10.26 -5.11
CA SER A 88 6.93 -11.62 -4.98
C SER A 88 5.56 -11.65 -4.31
N ILE A 89 5.10 -10.53 -3.75
CA ILE A 89 3.74 -10.39 -3.21
C ILE A 89 2.72 -10.42 -4.37
N GLN A 90 1.60 -11.09 -4.15
CA GLN A 90 0.57 -11.38 -5.15
C GLN A 90 -0.81 -11.32 -4.49
N ARG A 91 -1.87 -11.20 -5.30
CA ARG A 91 -3.27 -11.14 -4.83
C ARG A 91 -3.59 -12.19 -3.76
N ARG A 92 -3.25 -13.47 -3.99
CA ARG A 92 -3.46 -14.55 -3.02
C ARG A 92 -2.88 -14.30 -1.62
N HIS A 93 -1.73 -13.62 -1.50
CA HIS A 93 -1.10 -13.36 -0.20
C HIS A 93 -1.92 -12.33 0.60
N TRP A 94 -2.53 -11.36 -0.08
CA TRP A 94 -3.45 -10.41 0.55
C TRP A 94 -4.73 -11.11 1.04
N VAL A 95 -5.29 -12.00 0.24
CA VAL A 95 -6.47 -12.81 0.61
C VAL A 95 -6.18 -13.71 1.82
N GLU A 96 -5.00 -14.34 1.87
CA GLU A 96 -4.54 -15.11 3.03
C GLU A 96 -4.42 -14.22 4.28
N MET A 97 -3.82 -13.03 4.15
CA MET A 97 -3.70 -12.09 5.26
C MET A 97 -5.07 -11.66 5.78
N ALA A 98 -6.01 -11.34 4.89
CA ALA A 98 -7.36 -10.95 5.26
C ALA A 98 -8.07 -12.03 6.10
N LYS A 99 -7.88 -13.31 5.75
CA LYS A 99 -8.41 -14.43 6.55
C LYS A 99 -7.85 -14.44 7.96
N GLN A 100 -6.53 -14.25 8.11
CA GLN A 100 -5.90 -14.24 9.44
C GLN A 100 -6.33 -13.07 10.31
N VAL A 101 -6.60 -11.91 9.71
CA VAL A 101 -7.01 -10.70 10.44
C VAL A 101 -8.53 -10.54 10.54
N GLY A 102 -9.31 -11.55 10.16
CA GLY A 102 -10.77 -11.54 10.27
C GLY A 102 -11.48 -10.56 9.34
N MET A 103 -10.99 -10.41 8.10
CA MET A 103 -11.50 -9.53 7.04
C MET A 103 -11.73 -10.29 5.72
N ALA A 104 -11.93 -11.61 5.78
CA ALA A 104 -11.99 -12.48 4.61
C ALA A 104 -13.05 -12.05 3.58
N HIS A 105 -14.22 -11.55 4.04
CA HIS A 105 -15.32 -11.17 3.16
C HIS A 105 -15.08 -9.84 2.41
N GLU A 106 -14.12 -9.03 2.84
CA GLU A 106 -13.79 -7.74 2.22
C GLU A 106 -12.55 -7.80 1.33
N ALA A 107 -11.75 -8.84 1.44
CA ALA A 107 -10.43 -8.93 0.81
C ALA A 107 -10.51 -8.66 -0.70
N GLU A 108 -11.37 -9.41 -1.40
CA GLU A 108 -11.51 -9.31 -2.85
C GLU A 108 -12.03 -7.94 -3.28
N LEU A 109 -13.03 -7.41 -2.56
CA LEU A 109 -13.62 -6.09 -2.82
C LEU A 109 -12.58 -4.98 -2.68
N LEU A 110 -11.76 -5.01 -1.63
CA LEU A 110 -10.72 -4.00 -1.42
C LEU A 110 -9.59 -4.12 -2.46
N LEU A 111 -9.23 -5.33 -2.86
CA LEU A 111 -8.22 -5.57 -3.90
C LEU A 111 -8.71 -5.10 -5.28
N GLU A 112 -9.97 -5.37 -5.62
CA GLU A 112 -10.62 -4.84 -6.84
C GLU A 112 -10.72 -3.32 -6.78
N GLU A 113 -11.19 -2.75 -5.66
CA GLU A 113 -11.32 -1.30 -5.50
C GLU A 113 -9.96 -0.59 -5.70
N VAL A 114 -8.87 -1.11 -5.12
CA VAL A 114 -7.53 -0.54 -5.32
C VAL A 114 -7.09 -0.68 -6.77
N ALA A 115 -7.30 -1.85 -7.39
CA ALA A 115 -6.90 -2.07 -8.78
C ALA A 115 -7.66 -1.17 -9.76
N ASP A 116 -8.96 -1.01 -9.58
CA ASP A 116 -9.84 -0.21 -10.44
C ASP A 116 -9.54 1.28 -10.30
N LYS A 117 -9.40 1.77 -9.06
CA LYS A 117 -9.11 3.20 -8.79
C LYS A 117 -7.68 3.61 -9.14
N THR A 118 -6.77 2.67 -9.43
CA THR A 118 -5.36 3.02 -9.71
C THR A 118 -5.23 3.96 -10.89
N ALA A 119 -5.96 3.71 -11.99
CA ALA A 119 -5.88 4.54 -13.19
C ALA A 119 -6.41 5.96 -12.92
N ASP A 120 -7.59 6.07 -12.31
CA ASP A 120 -8.21 7.35 -11.98
C ASP A 120 -7.37 8.16 -10.98
N ALA A 121 -6.77 7.50 -9.99
CA ALA A 121 -5.88 8.13 -9.03
C ALA A 121 -4.63 8.71 -9.68
N ILE A 122 -4.04 8.01 -10.66
CA ILE A 122 -2.90 8.52 -11.43
C ILE A 122 -3.33 9.73 -12.26
N SER A 123 -4.42 9.62 -13.04
CA SER A 123 -4.93 10.71 -13.87
C SER A 123 -5.27 11.95 -13.03
N HIS A 124 -5.87 11.76 -11.86
CA HIS A 124 -6.17 12.86 -10.95
C HIS A 124 -4.89 13.46 -10.35
N ALA A 125 -3.91 12.65 -9.97
CA ALA A 125 -2.63 13.16 -9.48
C ALA A 125 -1.91 13.99 -10.55
N GLU A 126 -1.94 13.57 -11.82
CA GLU A 126 -1.37 14.31 -12.95
C GLU A 126 -1.94 15.73 -13.07
N THR A 127 -3.25 15.93 -12.83
CA THR A 127 -3.86 17.27 -12.91
C THR A 127 -3.50 18.18 -11.73
N LEU A 128 -2.99 17.61 -10.63
CA LEU A 128 -2.57 18.34 -9.44
C LEU A 128 -1.08 18.71 -9.46
N LEU A 129 -0.30 18.19 -10.40
CA LEU A 129 1.13 18.48 -10.47
C LEU A 129 1.38 19.93 -10.93
N PRO A 130 2.25 20.70 -10.25
CA PRO A 130 2.64 22.02 -10.71
C PRO A 130 3.44 21.94 -12.01
N ALA A 131 3.43 23.02 -12.80
CA ALA A 131 4.09 23.06 -14.12
C ALA A 131 5.61 22.77 -14.08
N ASN A 132 6.27 23.00 -12.94
CA ASN A 132 7.70 22.74 -12.74
C ASN A 132 7.98 21.41 -12.02
N PHE A 133 6.99 20.53 -11.87
CA PHE A 133 7.21 19.23 -11.26
C PHE A 133 8.12 18.36 -12.15
N PRO A 134 9.07 17.60 -11.57
CA PRO A 134 9.93 16.72 -12.37
C PRO A 134 9.11 15.59 -13.01
N GLU A 135 8.85 15.70 -14.32
CA GLU A 135 8.00 14.76 -15.06
C GLU A 135 8.50 13.31 -14.96
N GLU A 136 9.82 13.09 -15.07
CA GLU A 136 10.42 11.76 -14.96
C GLU A 136 10.14 11.12 -13.58
N LEU A 137 10.14 11.93 -12.51
CA LEU A 137 9.84 11.45 -11.16
C LEU A 137 8.39 10.94 -11.08
N ALA A 138 7.44 11.73 -11.58
CA ALA A 138 6.02 11.35 -11.61
C ALA A 138 5.81 10.08 -12.45
N GLN A 139 6.34 10.04 -13.67
CA GLN A 139 6.16 8.91 -14.57
C GLN A 139 6.74 7.62 -13.99
N ARG A 140 7.91 7.65 -13.35
CA ARG A 140 8.46 6.45 -12.69
C ARG A 140 7.54 5.93 -11.59
N ILE A 141 6.88 6.80 -10.82
CA ILE A 141 5.91 6.39 -9.80
C ILE A 141 4.68 5.78 -10.46
N PHE A 142 4.10 6.47 -11.45
CA PHE A 142 2.88 6.05 -12.12
C PHE A 142 3.05 4.73 -12.87
N ASP A 143 4.14 4.55 -13.60
CA ASP A 143 4.47 3.30 -14.27
C ASP A 143 4.69 2.16 -13.27
N GLY A 144 5.38 2.45 -12.17
CA GLY A 144 5.53 1.49 -11.07
C GLY A 144 4.18 1.03 -10.50
N MET A 145 3.25 1.96 -10.27
CA MET A 145 1.89 1.66 -9.81
C MET A 145 1.10 0.86 -10.85
N ARG A 146 1.14 1.24 -12.14
CA ARG A 146 0.49 0.49 -13.24
C ARG A 146 1.02 -0.95 -13.30
N ASN A 147 2.33 -1.13 -13.23
CA ASN A 147 2.95 -2.47 -13.25
C ASN A 147 2.53 -3.33 -12.06
N GLN A 148 2.48 -2.76 -10.86
CA GLN A 148 2.05 -3.47 -9.66
C GLN A 148 0.55 -3.81 -9.71
N ARG A 149 -0.29 -2.90 -10.20
CA ARG A 149 -1.72 -3.14 -10.41
C ARG A 149 -1.98 -4.42 -11.21
N GLU A 150 -1.19 -4.70 -12.24
CA GLU A 150 -1.34 -5.92 -13.04
C GLU A 150 -1.24 -7.21 -12.21
N LEU A 151 -0.45 -7.23 -11.13
CA LEU A 151 -0.36 -8.39 -10.24
C LEU A 151 -1.59 -8.54 -9.32
N LEU A 152 -2.42 -7.50 -9.19
CA LEU A 152 -3.74 -7.58 -8.54
C LEU A 152 -4.82 -8.09 -9.50
N VAL A 153 -4.71 -7.81 -10.80
CA VAL A 153 -5.71 -8.14 -11.82
C VAL A 153 -5.51 -9.54 -12.43
N LYS A 154 -4.26 -9.99 -12.61
CA LYS A 154 -3.88 -11.21 -13.36
C LYS A 154 -4.23 -12.56 -12.69
N GLN A 155 -5.18 -12.64 -11.77
CA GLN A 155 -5.55 -13.89 -11.07
C GLN A 155 -7.04 -14.25 -11.17
N LYS A 156 -7.72 -13.89 -12.27
CA LYS A 156 -9.01 -14.51 -12.64
C LYS A 156 -8.78 -15.76 -13.48
#